data_AF-A0A9P1GLW6-F1
#
_entry.id   AF-A0A9P1GLW6-F1
#
_cell.length_a   1.000
_cell.length_b   1.000
_cell.length_c   1.000
_cell.angle_alpha   90.00
_cell.angle_beta   90.00
_cell.angle_gamma   90.00
#
_symmetry.space_group_name_H-M   'P 1'
#
loop_
_entity.id
_entity.type
_entity.pdbx_description
1 polymer ?
#
loop_
_entity_poly.entity_id
_entity_poly.type
_entity_poly.pdbx_seq_one_letter_code
_entity_poly.pdbx_strand_id
1 'polypeptide(L)'
;MPRANWSVLIFGDSWADYMHPTWPQVLGRRLGATVLNFAQGGSLCGDIRNQGQRALMSPQVSRHGGLLPPETLIVIHTCGNDFIMKMAEAFMGSGGLSSLLGMPGGASSIATPEMLQPNPGVREVAIIKDFLESMHRAGARNFLVSGVPIFLDMPVFNMAMPIITGMVNSGKLEALGVSPGDPPRLAVEVQAIALHDRWEGMVQDFNKQHSDSYCVFFDEVAALERLRLSFGAAVFDRSMWDFSMFHPTAWGHEQLAAEAHRLSTEQFPGLKAPKETKGGYAAGAAGSAGATGSTNETSEVKINGDKKLKVHIRNVKGDVAFEVTCNANWNTSQLTQAVLEKAPSGFADSSCVCVFAMKGKFLSESETLEKMGVQDGVQLIAVVKPKSAPR
;
A
#
# COMPACT_ATOMS: atom_id res chain seq x y z
N MET A 1 1.03 -14.59 28.93
CA MET A 1 -0.31 -15.18 29.21
C MET A 1 -1.21 -14.91 28.01
N PRO A 2 -2.01 -15.89 27.55
CA PRO A 2 -2.94 -15.71 26.43
C PRO A 2 -3.96 -14.60 26.76
N ARG A 3 -4.23 -13.71 25.80
CA ARG A 3 -5.28 -12.69 25.94
C ARG A 3 -6.62 -13.33 25.65
N ALA A 4 -7.18 -14.00 26.65
CA ALA A 4 -8.32 -14.92 26.52
C ALA A 4 -9.61 -14.36 25.87
N ASN A 5 -9.68 -13.06 25.54
CA ASN A 5 -10.89 -12.41 25.04
C ASN A 5 -10.78 -11.86 23.61
N TRP A 6 -9.61 -11.90 22.98
CA TRP A 6 -9.48 -11.36 21.62
C TRP A 6 -9.97 -12.36 20.56
N SER A 7 -10.61 -11.84 19.52
CA SER A 7 -10.92 -12.59 18.30
C SER A 7 -10.33 -11.91 17.07
N VAL A 8 -9.92 -12.72 16.10
CA VAL A 8 -9.45 -12.27 14.79
C VAL A 8 -10.36 -12.86 13.72
N LEU A 9 -11.06 -12.00 13.00
CA LEU A 9 -11.90 -12.37 11.86
C LEU A 9 -11.15 -12.04 10.58
N ILE A 10 -10.91 -13.05 9.75
CA ILE A 10 -10.08 -12.93 8.54
C ILE A 10 -10.99 -12.96 7.31
N PHE A 11 -10.78 -12.00 6.41
CA PHE A 11 -11.49 -11.85 5.14
C PHE A 11 -10.48 -11.67 4.03
N GLY A 12 -10.75 -12.26 2.87
CA GLY A 12 -9.80 -12.19 1.79
C GLY A 12 -9.83 -13.32 0.78
N ASP A 13 -8.73 -13.39 0.04
CA ASP A 13 -8.48 -14.35 -1.02
C ASP A 13 -7.52 -15.48 -0.60
N SER A 14 -6.81 -16.09 -1.56
CA SER A 14 -5.91 -17.22 -1.32
C SER A 14 -4.67 -16.88 -0.50
N TRP A 15 -4.33 -15.61 -0.28
CA TRP A 15 -3.29 -15.22 0.68
C TRP A 15 -3.78 -15.26 2.12
N ALA A 16 -5.10 -15.26 2.33
CA ALA A 16 -5.76 -15.40 3.62
C ALA A 16 -6.40 -16.79 3.83
N ASP A 17 -6.66 -17.55 2.76
CA ASP A 17 -7.17 -18.92 2.77
C ASP A 17 -6.34 -19.84 1.84
N TYR A 18 -5.43 -20.61 2.44
CA TYR A 18 -4.49 -21.47 1.70
C TYR A 18 -4.27 -22.82 2.39
N MET A 19 -3.49 -23.70 1.77
CA MET A 19 -3.26 -25.08 2.24
C MET A 19 -2.52 -25.19 3.59
N HIS A 20 -1.78 -24.15 3.99
CA HIS A 20 -1.14 -24.02 5.29
C HIS A 20 -1.65 -22.77 6.02
N PRO A 21 -1.45 -22.67 7.35
CA PRO A 21 -1.81 -21.48 8.10
C PRO A 21 -1.27 -20.21 7.44
N THR A 22 -2.17 -19.33 7.02
CA THR A 22 -1.83 -18.07 6.34
C THR A 22 -1.38 -17.02 7.34
N TRP A 23 -0.75 -15.95 6.85
CA TRP A 23 -0.18 -14.91 7.71
C TRP A 23 -1.22 -14.28 8.66
N PRO A 24 -2.50 -14.06 8.28
CA PRO A 24 -3.52 -13.58 9.22
C PRO A 24 -3.85 -14.59 10.31
N GLN A 25 -3.85 -15.89 9.97
CA GLN A 25 -4.09 -16.96 10.94
C GLN A 25 -2.92 -17.10 11.93
N VAL A 26 -1.69 -17.02 11.43
CA VAL A 26 -0.47 -17.02 12.25
C VAL A 26 -0.44 -15.78 13.15
N LEU A 27 -0.80 -14.60 12.64
CA LEU A 27 -0.94 -13.37 13.43
C LEU A 27 -1.90 -13.57 14.61
N GLY A 28 -3.11 -14.10 14.35
CA GLY A 28 -4.08 -14.33 15.42
C GLY A 28 -3.58 -15.30 16.49
N ARG A 29 -2.85 -16.36 16.11
CA ARG A 29 -2.19 -17.27 17.07
C ARG A 29 -1.13 -16.56 17.90
N ARG A 30 -0.30 -15.71 17.29
CA ARG A 30 0.74 -14.92 17.97
C ARG A 30 0.13 -13.95 18.99
N LEU A 31 -1.05 -13.39 18.69
CA LEU A 31 -1.81 -12.54 19.61
C LEU A 31 -2.51 -13.34 20.73
N GLY A 32 -2.52 -14.67 20.66
CA GLY A 32 -3.27 -15.53 21.58
C GLY A 32 -4.78 -15.35 21.47
N ALA A 33 -5.27 -15.01 20.27
CA ALA A 33 -6.67 -14.73 19.98
C ALA A 33 -7.37 -15.94 19.35
N THR A 34 -8.71 -15.97 19.45
CA THR A 34 -9.55 -16.91 18.71
C THR A 34 -9.58 -16.51 17.24
N VAL A 35 -9.17 -17.41 16.34
CA VAL A 35 -9.09 -17.12 14.90
C VAL A 35 -10.26 -17.75 14.16
N LEU A 36 -11.00 -16.94 13.41
CA LEU A 36 -12.09 -17.37 12.55
C LEU A 36 -11.83 -16.88 11.13
N ASN A 37 -11.61 -17.82 10.21
CA ASN A 37 -11.30 -17.51 8.82
C ASN A 37 -12.55 -17.58 7.93
N PHE A 38 -12.91 -16.46 7.31
CA PHE A 38 -14.00 -16.34 6.35
C PHE A 38 -13.52 -16.01 4.93
N ALA A 39 -12.20 -15.85 4.75
CA ALA A 39 -11.55 -15.74 3.47
C ALA A 39 -11.83 -16.97 2.60
N GLN A 40 -11.70 -16.80 1.29
CA GLN A 40 -11.96 -17.85 0.33
C GLN A 40 -10.96 -17.76 -0.82
N GLY A 41 -10.18 -18.83 -1.02
CA GLY A 41 -9.26 -18.92 -2.15
C GLY A 41 -9.95 -18.60 -3.49
N GLY A 42 -9.31 -17.75 -4.30
CA GLY A 42 -9.83 -17.32 -5.60
C GLY A 42 -10.88 -16.20 -5.56
N SER A 43 -11.26 -15.69 -4.38
CA SER A 43 -12.23 -14.59 -4.29
C SER A 43 -11.70 -13.28 -4.84
N LEU A 44 -12.60 -12.45 -5.37
CA LEU A 44 -12.34 -11.07 -5.77
C LEU A 44 -12.70 -10.10 -4.64
N CYS A 45 -12.29 -8.85 -4.79
CA CYS A 45 -12.62 -7.78 -3.85
C CYS A 45 -14.12 -7.64 -3.58
N GLY A 46 -14.96 -7.86 -4.59
CA GLY A 46 -16.42 -7.82 -4.45
C GLY A 46 -16.98 -8.85 -3.46
N ASP A 47 -16.29 -9.98 -3.29
CA ASP A 47 -16.79 -11.12 -2.51
C ASP A 47 -16.66 -10.89 -1.00
N ILE A 48 -15.83 -9.94 -0.55
CA ILE A 48 -15.64 -9.65 0.89
C ILE A 48 -16.96 -9.28 1.57
N ARG A 49 -17.92 -8.69 0.84
CA ARG A 49 -19.26 -8.39 1.37
C ARG A 49 -20.00 -9.66 1.79
N ASN A 50 -19.97 -10.70 0.96
CA ASN A 50 -20.58 -11.99 1.26
C ASN A 50 -19.82 -12.69 2.40
N GLN A 51 -18.49 -12.61 2.42
CA GLN A 51 -17.68 -13.14 3.52
C GLN A 51 -18.05 -12.48 4.86
N GLY A 52 -18.22 -11.15 4.87
CA GLY A 52 -18.72 -10.38 6.01
C GLY A 52 -20.10 -10.83 6.49
N GLN A 53 -21.05 -11.01 5.58
CA GLN A 53 -22.38 -11.54 5.92
C GLN A 53 -22.30 -12.94 6.54
N ARG A 54 -21.48 -13.86 5.98
CA ARG A 54 -21.26 -15.19 6.56
C ARG A 54 -20.69 -15.10 7.97
N ALA A 55 -19.70 -14.25 8.19
CA ALA A 55 -19.15 -14.01 9.53
C ALA A 55 -20.24 -13.50 10.48
N LEU A 56 -21.05 -12.55 10.02
CA LEU A 56 -22.15 -11.99 10.77
C LEU A 56 -23.37 -12.92 10.92
N MET A 57 -23.34 -14.13 10.39
CA MET A 57 -24.37 -15.15 10.63
C MET A 57 -23.81 -16.37 11.36
N SER A 58 -22.48 -16.45 11.48
CA SER A 58 -21.81 -17.61 12.07
C SER A 58 -22.07 -17.68 13.58
N PRO A 59 -22.52 -18.84 14.11
CA PRO A 59 -22.66 -19.04 15.54
C PRO A 59 -21.31 -19.08 16.29
N GLN A 60 -20.19 -19.19 15.56
CA GLN A 60 -18.84 -19.18 16.15
C GLN A 60 -18.36 -17.75 16.49
N VAL A 61 -18.96 -16.73 15.90
CA VAL A 61 -18.59 -15.33 16.15
C VAL A 61 -19.30 -14.85 17.40
N SER A 62 -18.54 -14.59 18.47
CA SER A 62 -19.08 -14.06 19.72
C SER A 62 -19.76 -12.71 19.50
N ARG A 63 -20.92 -12.53 20.14
CA ARG A 63 -21.72 -11.32 20.05
C ARG A 63 -22.31 -10.97 21.40
N HIS A 64 -22.17 -9.71 21.79
CA HIS A 64 -22.80 -9.16 22.99
C HIS A 64 -23.84 -8.13 22.56
N GLY A 65 -25.12 -8.40 22.83
CA GLY A 65 -26.21 -7.55 22.35
C GLY A 65 -26.36 -7.50 20.83
N GLY A 66 -25.91 -8.55 20.12
CA GLY A 66 -25.93 -8.61 18.65
C GLY A 66 -24.74 -7.94 17.95
N LEU A 67 -23.85 -7.28 18.71
CA LEU A 67 -22.67 -6.60 18.19
C LEU A 67 -21.40 -7.42 18.44
N LEU A 68 -20.41 -7.23 17.57
CA LEU A 68 -19.04 -7.71 17.74
C LEU A 68 -18.41 -7.05 18.98
N PRO A 69 -17.68 -7.80 19.81
CA PRO A 69 -16.92 -7.22 20.93
C PRO A 69 -15.86 -6.22 20.44
N PRO A 70 -15.54 -5.18 21.24
CA PRO A 70 -14.44 -4.27 20.94
C PRO A 70 -13.08 -4.96 20.76
N GLU A 71 -12.88 -6.11 21.42
CA GLU A 71 -11.70 -6.99 21.29
C GLU A 71 -11.74 -7.88 20.04
N THR A 72 -12.35 -7.38 18.96
CA THR A 72 -12.36 -8.03 17.64
C THR A 72 -11.42 -7.27 16.71
N LEU A 73 -10.47 -7.99 16.12
CA LEU A 73 -9.62 -7.52 15.04
C LEU A 73 -10.14 -8.07 13.71
N ILE A 74 -10.47 -7.16 12.79
CA ILE A 74 -10.84 -7.48 11.42
C ILE A 74 -9.57 -7.42 10.56
N VAL A 75 -9.20 -8.51 9.92
CA VAL A 75 -8.05 -8.56 9.00
C VAL A 75 -8.57 -8.75 7.58
N ILE A 76 -8.20 -7.85 6.68
CA ILE A 76 -8.65 -7.83 5.27
C ILE A 76 -7.44 -7.98 4.37
N HIS A 77 -7.40 -9.04 3.56
CA HIS A 77 -6.37 -9.24 2.52
C HIS A 77 -7.05 -9.63 1.20
N THR A 78 -7.11 -8.72 0.25
CA THR A 78 -7.91 -8.92 -0.98
C THR A 78 -7.28 -8.17 -2.15
N CYS A 79 -7.91 -8.28 -3.33
CA CYS A 79 -7.52 -7.62 -4.58
C CYS A 79 -6.31 -8.25 -5.30
N GLY A 80 -5.69 -9.31 -4.76
CA GLY A 80 -4.65 -10.05 -5.47
C GLY A 80 -5.20 -10.69 -6.75
N ASN A 81 -6.37 -11.31 -6.66
CA ASN A 81 -7.04 -11.89 -7.83
C ASN A 81 -7.57 -10.83 -8.80
N ASP A 82 -8.12 -9.72 -8.32
CA ASP A 82 -8.54 -8.59 -9.18
C ASP A 82 -7.33 -8.06 -9.99
N PHE A 83 -6.17 -7.93 -9.35
CA PHE A 83 -4.93 -7.56 -10.00
C PHE A 83 -4.51 -8.56 -11.08
N ILE A 84 -4.46 -9.86 -10.74
CA ILE A 84 -4.09 -10.91 -11.69
C ILE A 84 -5.06 -10.94 -12.87
N MET A 85 -6.36 -10.88 -12.63
CA MET A 85 -7.38 -10.90 -13.69
C MET A 85 -7.21 -9.73 -14.65
N LYS A 86 -7.06 -8.51 -14.12
CA LYS A 86 -6.84 -7.32 -14.94
C LYS A 86 -5.56 -7.42 -15.78
N MET A 87 -4.49 -8.01 -15.23
CA MET A 87 -3.26 -8.28 -15.98
C MET A 87 -3.45 -9.37 -17.04
N ALA A 88 -4.13 -10.46 -16.68
CA ALA A 88 -4.39 -11.61 -17.55
C ALA A 88 -5.32 -11.26 -18.72
N GLU A 89 -6.32 -10.42 -18.52
CA GLU A 89 -7.21 -9.91 -19.57
C GLU A 89 -6.42 -9.18 -20.66
N ALA A 90 -5.41 -8.39 -20.28
CA ALA A 90 -4.52 -7.79 -21.27
C ALA A 90 -3.62 -8.80 -21.96
N PHE A 91 -3.15 -9.83 -21.25
CA PHE A 91 -2.34 -10.88 -21.86
C PHE A 91 -3.15 -11.70 -22.87
N MET A 92 -4.37 -12.13 -22.52
CA MET A 92 -5.22 -12.93 -23.41
C MET A 92 -5.85 -12.09 -24.52
N GLY A 93 -6.29 -10.87 -24.21
CA GLY A 93 -6.87 -9.93 -25.19
C GLY A 93 -5.86 -9.41 -26.22
N SER A 94 -4.55 -9.53 -25.96
CA SER A 94 -3.49 -9.10 -26.88
C SER A 94 -3.25 -10.01 -28.09
N GLY A 95 -4.04 -11.08 -28.27
CA GLY A 95 -3.76 -12.09 -29.29
C GLY A 95 -2.49 -12.90 -29.00
N GLY A 96 -1.88 -12.75 -27.82
CA GLY A 96 -0.66 -13.46 -27.42
C GLY A 96 -0.83 -14.98 -27.42
N LEU A 97 -2.00 -15.50 -27.03
CA LEU A 97 -2.27 -16.94 -27.13
C LEU A 97 -2.49 -17.38 -28.58
N SER A 98 -3.16 -16.57 -29.42
CA SER A 98 -3.28 -16.86 -30.86
C SER A 98 -1.93 -16.83 -31.58
N SER A 99 -1.03 -15.92 -31.20
CA SER A 99 0.33 -15.83 -31.71
C SER A 99 1.18 -17.03 -31.25
N LEU A 100 1.05 -17.44 -29.98
CA LEU A 100 1.69 -18.66 -29.46
C LEU A 100 1.16 -19.94 -30.13
N LEU A 101 -0.12 -19.94 -30.55
CA LEU A 101 -0.77 -21.06 -31.23
C LEU A 101 -0.72 -20.98 -32.77
N GLY A 102 0.05 -20.04 -33.34
CA GLY A 102 0.24 -19.94 -34.79
C GLY A 102 -1.02 -19.61 -35.59
N MET A 103 -2.05 -19.06 -34.94
CA MET A 103 -3.29 -18.64 -35.60
C MET A 103 -3.09 -17.25 -36.22
N PRO A 104 -3.41 -17.04 -37.51
CA PRO A 104 -3.30 -15.73 -38.16
C PRO A 104 -4.35 -14.77 -37.56
N GLY A 105 -3.94 -13.99 -36.56
CA GLY A 105 -4.77 -12.99 -35.89
C GLY A 105 -4.73 -11.65 -36.62
N GLY A 106 -5.90 -11.17 -37.05
CA GLY A 106 -6.07 -9.79 -37.53
C GLY A 106 -5.69 -8.79 -36.44
N ALA A 107 -5.21 -7.62 -36.85
CA ALA A 107 -4.74 -6.55 -35.95
C ALA A 107 -5.87 -6.03 -35.05
N SER A 108 -6.10 -6.68 -33.91
CA SER A 108 -6.90 -6.14 -32.82
C SER A 108 -6.03 -5.16 -32.03
N SER A 109 -6.56 -3.95 -31.78
CA SER A 109 -5.88 -2.98 -30.93
C SER A 109 -5.80 -3.54 -29.51
N ILE A 110 -4.60 -3.88 -29.05
CA ILE A 110 -4.39 -4.34 -27.67
C ILE A 110 -4.80 -3.19 -26.73
N ALA A 111 -5.87 -3.39 -25.96
CA ALA A 111 -6.30 -2.47 -24.92
C ALA A 111 -5.30 -2.50 -23.75
N THR A 112 -5.00 -1.33 -23.19
CA THR A 112 -4.16 -1.23 -21.99
C THR A 112 -4.94 -1.81 -20.79
N PRO A 113 -4.39 -2.79 -20.05
CA PRO A 113 -5.06 -3.35 -18.88
C PRO A 113 -5.41 -2.25 -17.89
N GLU A 114 -6.54 -2.36 -17.18
CA GLU A 114 -6.97 -1.38 -16.17
C GLU A 114 -5.87 -1.11 -15.13
N MET A 115 -5.10 -2.14 -14.75
CA MET A 115 -3.96 -2.03 -13.84
C MET A 115 -2.79 -1.19 -14.37
N LEU A 116 -2.74 -0.95 -15.68
CA LEU A 116 -1.79 -0.05 -16.33
C LEU A 116 -2.50 1.20 -16.90
N GLN A 117 -3.69 1.51 -16.40
CA GLN A 117 -4.37 2.77 -16.66
C GLN A 117 -4.18 3.73 -15.47
N PRO A 118 -4.28 5.05 -15.71
CA PRO A 118 -4.24 6.00 -14.61
C PRO A 118 -5.33 5.72 -13.58
N ASN A 119 -5.02 5.93 -12.30
CA ASN A 119 -5.93 5.73 -11.17
C ASN A 119 -6.40 4.26 -10.96
N PRO A 120 -5.49 3.29 -10.78
CA PRO A 120 -5.87 1.91 -10.51
C PRO A 120 -6.60 1.80 -9.16
N GLY A 121 -7.44 0.77 -9.00
CA GLY A 121 -7.96 0.38 -7.68
C GLY A 121 -9.15 1.19 -7.13
N VAL A 122 -9.71 2.12 -7.90
CA VAL A 122 -10.80 3.00 -7.42
C VAL A 122 -12.03 2.20 -6.97
N ARG A 123 -12.40 1.17 -7.75
CA ARG A 123 -13.54 0.30 -7.45
C ARG A 123 -13.29 -0.51 -6.19
N GLU A 124 -12.10 -1.09 -6.07
CA GLU A 124 -11.69 -1.94 -4.96
C GLU A 124 -11.69 -1.16 -3.64
N VAL A 125 -11.13 0.05 -3.63
CA VAL A 125 -11.13 0.95 -2.47
C VAL A 125 -12.56 1.27 -2.01
N ALA A 126 -13.48 1.55 -2.94
CA ALA A 126 -14.88 1.81 -2.59
C ALA A 126 -15.53 0.58 -1.92
N ILE A 127 -15.25 -0.62 -2.43
CA ILE A 127 -15.78 -1.87 -1.86
C ILE A 127 -15.21 -2.12 -0.46
N ILE A 128 -13.89 -1.95 -0.28
CA ILE A 128 -13.24 -2.13 1.04
C ILE A 128 -13.77 -1.09 2.02
N LYS A 129 -13.94 0.17 1.60
CA LYS A 129 -14.55 1.23 2.44
C LYS A 129 -15.94 0.84 2.90
N ASP A 130 -16.82 0.41 1.99
CA ASP A 130 -18.18 -0.04 2.34
C ASP A 130 -18.15 -1.22 3.32
N PHE A 131 -17.19 -2.13 3.15
CA PHE A 131 -17.00 -3.27 4.05
C PHE A 131 -16.54 -2.83 5.44
N LEU A 132 -15.56 -1.94 5.54
CA LEU A 132 -15.10 -1.35 6.81
C LEU A 132 -16.27 -0.69 7.57
N GLU A 133 -17.07 0.13 6.88
CA GLU A 133 -18.27 0.77 7.44
C GLU A 133 -19.31 -0.24 7.93
N SER A 134 -19.47 -1.36 7.20
CA SER A 134 -20.42 -2.42 7.58
C SER A 134 -19.97 -3.16 8.83
N MET A 135 -18.68 -3.46 8.94
CA MET A 135 -18.09 -4.15 10.09
C MET A 135 -18.00 -3.23 11.33
N HIS A 136 -17.75 -1.93 11.14
CA HIS A 136 -17.83 -0.93 12.21
C HIS A 136 -19.22 -0.83 12.81
N ARG A 137 -20.25 -0.74 11.96
CA ARG A 137 -21.67 -0.77 12.37
C ARG A 137 -22.04 -2.06 13.08
N ALA A 138 -21.38 -3.18 12.74
CA ALA A 138 -21.54 -4.45 13.44
C ALA A 138 -20.81 -4.52 14.80
N GLY A 139 -20.03 -3.49 15.19
CA GLY A 139 -19.36 -3.40 16.49
C GLY A 139 -17.84 -3.53 16.46
N ALA A 140 -17.22 -3.84 15.32
CA ALA A 140 -15.77 -3.94 15.24
C ALA A 140 -15.11 -2.57 15.44
N ARG A 141 -13.94 -2.55 16.12
CA ARG A 141 -13.17 -1.33 16.43
C ARG A 141 -11.72 -1.39 16.03
N ASN A 142 -11.21 -2.56 15.62
CA ASN A 142 -9.83 -2.72 15.19
C ASN A 142 -9.82 -3.35 13.79
N PHE A 143 -9.14 -2.71 12.86
CA PHE A 143 -9.07 -3.11 11.46
C PHE A 143 -7.62 -3.10 10.99
N LEU A 144 -7.17 -4.21 10.42
CA LEU A 144 -5.89 -4.32 9.71
C LEU A 144 -6.18 -4.56 8.23
N VAL A 145 -5.91 -3.56 7.40
CA VAL A 145 -6.14 -3.62 5.95
C VAL A 145 -4.81 -3.86 5.25
N SER A 146 -4.71 -4.97 4.55
CA SER A 146 -3.54 -5.33 3.76
C SER A 146 -3.58 -4.71 2.37
N GLY A 147 -2.43 -4.21 1.91
CA GLY A 147 -2.26 -3.75 0.53
C GLY A 147 -2.15 -4.90 -0.46
N VAL A 148 -2.36 -4.63 -1.76
CA VAL A 148 -2.05 -5.62 -2.80
C VAL A 148 -0.54 -5.80 -2.87
N PRO A 149 0.00 -7.03 -2.77
CA PRO A 149 1.44 -7.28 -2.76
C PRO A 149 2.04 -7.16 -4.17
N ILE A 150 2.04 -5.96 -4.74
CA ILE A 150 2.70 -5.66 -6.02
C ILE A 150 4.20 -5.53 -5.79
N PHE A 151 4.82 -6.66 -5.44
CA PHE A 151 6.23 -6.79 -5.15
C PHE A 151 6.96 -7.30 -6.39
N LEU A 152 7.77 -6.44 -7.01
CA LEU A 152 8.36 -6.71 -8.33
C LEU A 152 9.27 -7.93 -8.40
N ASP A 153 9.83 -8.35 -7.26
CA ASP A 153 10.68 -9.52 -7.17
C ASP A 153 9.86 -10.81 -6.95
N MET A 154 8.52 -10.77 -6.98
CA MET A 154 7.71 -11.98 -7.11
C MET A 154 7.97 -12.65 -8.46
N PRO A 155 8.16 -13.99 -8.51
CA PRO A 155 8.52 -14.66 -9.77
C PRO A 155 7.46 -14.51 -10.87
N VAL A 156 6.17 -14.35 -10.52
CA VAL A 156 5.10 -14.08 -11.49
C VAL A 156 5.36 -12.85 -12.37
N PHE A 157 6.04 -11.82 -11.86
CA PHE A 157 6.34 -10.62 -12.65
C PHE A 157 7.34 -10.90 -13.77
N ASN A 158 8.21 -11.90 -13.63
CA ASN A 158 9.13 -12.30 -14.71
C ASN A 158 8.37 -12.75 -15.96
N MET A 159 7.16 -13.30 -15.80
CA MET A 159 6.29 -13.67 -16.92
C MET A 159 5.59 -12.45 -17.54
N ALA A 160 5.28 -11.43 -16.73
CA ALA A 160 4.61 -10.21 -17.17
C ALA A 160 5.56 -9.21 -17.88
N MET A 161 6.84 -9.17 -17.49
CA MET A 161 7.79 -8.15 -17.94
C MET A 161 7.95 -8.03 -19.47
N PRO A 162 8.04 -9.12 -20.26
CA PRO A 162 8.17 -9.00 -21.72
C PRO A 162 6.99 -8.25 -22.36
N ILE A 163 5.78 -8.45 -21.82
CA ILE A 163 4.58 -7.83 -22.37
C ILE A 163 4.51 -6.36 -21.97
N ILE A 164 4.83 -6.05 -20.71
CA ILE A 164 4.94 -4.66 -20.23
C ILE A 164 6.01 -3.92 -21.05
N THR A 165 7.14 -4.56 -21.35
CA THR A 165 8.19 -4.01 -22.23
C THR A 165 7.64 -3.65 -23.61
N GLY A 166 6.84 -4.54 -24.22
CA GLY A 166 6.18 -4.26 -25.49
C GLY A 166 5.21 -3.07 -25.42
N MET A 167 4.46 -2.93 -24.32
CA MET A 167 3.54 -1.80 -24.11
C MET A 167 4.28 -0.47 -23.92
N VAL A 168 5.38 -0.47 -23.15
CA VAL A 168 6.25 0.71 -22.99
C VAL A 168 6.82 1.14 -24.33
N ASN A 169 7.45 0.21 -25.06
CA ASN A 169 8.11 0.53 -26.33
C ASN A 169 7.14 0.98 -27.44
N SER A 170 5.87 0.58 -27.36
CA SER A 170 4.82 1.03 -28.28
C SER A 170 4.13 2.33 -27.85
N GLY A 171 4.56 2.96 -26.75
CA GLY A 171 3.98 4.20 -26.24
C GLY A 171 2.61 4.05 -25.58
N LYS A 172 2.14 2.81 -25.35
CA LYS A 172 0.79 2.56 -24.78
C LYS A 172 0.66 2.98 -23.32
N LEU A 173 1.78 3.17 -22.64
CA LEU A 173 1.84 3.56 -21.23
C LEU A 173 2.24 5.03 -21.04
N GLU A 174 2.20 5.85 -22.10
CA GLU A 174 2.48 7.30 -21.98
C GLU A 174 1.47 8.04 -21.10
N ALA A 175 0.23 7.55 -21.00
CA ALA A 175 -0.76 8.08 -20.05
C ALA A 175 -0.36 7.84 -18.59
N LEU A 176 0.51 6.84 -18.35
CA LEU A 176 1.17 6.62 -17.07
C LEU A 176 2.48 7.40 -16.98
N GLY A 177 2.80 8.33 -17.89
CA GLY A 177 4.07 9.05 -17.99
C GLY A 177 5.31 8.17 -18.22
N VAL A 178 5.11 6.94 -18.69
CA VAL A 178 6.17 6.02 -19.10
C VAL A 178 6.39 6.17 -20.60
N SER A 179 7.57 6.62 -20.98
CA SER A 179 7.95 6.89 -22.38
C SER A 179 8.57 5.66 -23.04
N PRO A 180 8.52 5.53 -24.38
CA PRO A 180 9.26 4.48 -25.08
C PRO A 180 10.75 4.47 -24.71
N GLY A 181 11.27 3.30 -24.35
CA GLY A 181 12.64 3.11 -23.86
C GLY A 181 12.80 3.19 -22.34
N ASP A 182 11.78 3.62 -21.59
CA ASP A 182 11.82 3.56 -20.12
C ASP A 182 11.82 2.10 -19.63
N PRO A 183 12.37 1.82 -18.43
CA PRO A 183 12.33 0.47 -17.86
C PRO A 183 10.89 0.00 -17.62
N PRO A 184 10.50 -1.23 -18.00
CA PRO A 184 9.14 -1.75 -17.80
C PRO A 184 8.74 -1.83 -16.33
N ARG A 185 9.71 -2.01 -15.42
CA ARG A 185 9.50 -1.99 -13.97
C ARG A 185 8.88 -0.69 -13.50
N LEU A 186 9.26 0.45 -14.10
CA LEU A 186 8.75 1.76 -13.73
C LEU A 186 7.22 1.85 -13.86
N ALA A 187 6.65 1.25 -14.91
CA ALA A 187 5.21 1.25 -15.10
C ALA A 187 4.49 0.54 -13.94
N VAL A 188 5.03 -0.59 -13.48
CA VAL A 188 4.44 -1.35 -12.37
C VAL A 188 4.64 -0.62 -11.06
N GLU A 189 5.81 -0.02 -10.83
CA GLU A 189 6.11 0.74 -9.61
C GLU A 189 5.18 1.96 -9.46
N VAL A 190 4.96 2.72 -10.53
CA VAL A 190 4.04 3.88 -10.50
C VAL A 190 2.63 3.43 -10.10
N GLN A 191 2.19 2.27 -10.58
CA GLN A 191 0.87 1.72 -10.26
C GLN A 191 0.81 1.14 -8.84
N ALA A 192 1.86 0.46 -8.40
CA ALA A 192 1.99 -0.02 -7.02
C ALA A 192 1.87 1.12 -6.02
N ILE A 193 2.55 2.23 -6.28
CA ILE A 193 2.50 3.40 -5.40
C ILE A 193 1.14 4.10 -5.47
N ALA A 194 0.54 4.20 -6.67
CA ALA A 194 -0.81 4.75 -6.80
C ALA A 194 -1.85 3.95 -6.00
N LEU A 195 -1.72 2.63 -5.96
CA LEU A 195 -2.56 1.77 -5.13
C LEU A 195 -2.25 1.93 -3.64
N HIS A 196 -0.98 1.98 -3.27
CA HIS A 196 -0.54 2.23 -1.90
C HIS A 196 -1.16 3.52 -1.34
N ASP A 197 -1.00 4.65 -2.04
CA ASP A 197 -1.54 5.96 -1.63
C ASP A 197 -3.06 5.92 -1.45
N ARG A 198 -3.76 5.12 -2.27
CA ARG A 198 -5.22 4.97 -2.17
C ARG A 198 -5.66 4.16 -0.96
N TRP A 199 -4.98 3.05 -0.67
CA TRP A 199 -5.27 2.25 0.51
C TRP A 199 -4.97 3.03 1.77
N GLU A 200 -3.81 3.70 1.82
CA GLU A 200 -3.44 4.55 2.95
C GLU A 200 -4.45 5.69 3.14
N GLY A 201 -4.80 6.41 2.06
CA GLY A 201 -5.78 7.48 2.10
C GLY A 201 -7.15 7.01 2.60
N MET A 202 -7.62 5.86 2.15
CA MET A 202 -8.86 5.24 2.64
C MET A 202 -8.81 4.95 4.15
N VAL A 203 -7.70 4.40 4.64
CA VAL A 203 -7.50 4.10 6.06
C VAL A 203 -7.46 5.37 6.91
N GLN A 204 -6.74 6.40 6.44
CA GLN A 204 -6.69 7.70 7.09
C GLN A 204 -8.07 8.37 7.16
N ASP A 205 -8.83 8.34 6.06
CA ASP A 205 -10.17 8.88 6.00
C ASP A 205 -11.13 8.16 6.94
N PHE A 206 -11.00 6.82 7.05
CA PHE A 206 -11.78 6.02 8.00
C PHE A 206 -11.48 6.42 9.45
N ASN A 207 -10.20 6.53 9.82
CA ASN A 207 -9.81 6.94 11.18
C ASN A 207 -10.28 8.37 11.53
N LYS A 208 -10.30 9.29 10.56
CA LYS A 208 -10.86 10.64 10.76
C LYS A 208 -12.37 10.61 11.02
N GLN A 209 -13.11 9.70 10.37
CA GLN A 209 -14.56 9.57 10.51
C GLN A 209 -14.96 8.82 11.79
N HIS A 210 -14.14 7.86 12.24
CA HIS A 210 -14.45 6.96 13.35
C HIS A 210 -13.40 7.04 14.45
N SER A 211 -13.47 8.09 15.26
CA SER A 211 -12.51 8.34 16.36
C SER A 211 -12.53 7.29 17.49
N ASP A 212 -13.57 6.44 17.52
CA ASP A 212 -13.69 5.31 18.45
C ASP A 212 -13.00 4.04 17.95
N SER A 213 -12.38 4.08 16.77
CA SER A 213 -11.83 2.93 16.07
C SER A 213 -10.39 3.13 15.63
N TYR A 214 -9.70 2.02 15.39
CA TYR A 214 -8.35 1.99 14.84
C TYR A 214 -8.38 1.20 13.53
N CYS A 215 -8.00 1.85 12.44
CA CYS A 215 -7.75 1.22 11.16
C CYS A 215 -6.29 1.40 10.78
N VAL A 216 -5.59 0.30 10.52
CA VAL A 216 -4.16 0.29 10.26
C VAL A 216 -3.93 -0.32 8.89
N PHE A 217 -3.16 0.40 8.07
CA PHE A 217 -2.73 -0.08 6.77
C PHE A 217 -1.45 -0.92 6.92
N PHE A 218 -1.50 -2.18 6.51
CA PHE A 218 -0.34 -3.05 6.38
C PHE A 218 0.21 -2.97 4.96
N ASP A 219 1.26 -2.18 4.79
CA ASP A 219 2.03 -2.11 3.54
C ASP A 219 2.85 -3.40 3.36
N GLU A 220 2.22 -4.39 2.73
CA GLU A 220 2.84 -5.68 2.43
C GLU A 220 4.07 -5.55 1.54
N VAL A 221 4.06 -4.63 0.57
CA VAL A 221 5.21 -4.44 -0.33
C VAL A 221 6.42 -3.97 0.48
N ALA A 222 6.25 -2.96 1.33
CA ALA A 222 7.34 -2.52 2.19
C ALA A 222 7.77 -3.59 3.22
N ALA A 223 6.85 -4.43 3.69
CA ALA A 223 7.19 -5.57 4.54
C ALA A 223 8.05 -6.59 3.79
N LEU A 224 7.68 -6.96 2.56
CA LEU A 224 8.43 -7.88 1.70
C LEU A 224 9.83 -7.34 1.39
N GLU A 225 9.96 -6.05 1.05
CA GLU A 225 11.26 -5.40 0.82
C GLU A 225 12.16 -5.45 2.06
N ARG A 226 11.63 -5.13 3.25
CA ARG A 226 12.39 -5.23 4.51
C ARG A 226 12.85 -6.65 4.80
N LEU A 227 11.98 -7.63 4.60
CA LEU A 227 12.31 -9.05 4.80
C LEU A 227 13.38 -9.50 3.82
N ARG A 228 13.26 -9.12 2.54
CA ARG A 228 14.26 -9.44 1.52
C ARG A 228 15.62 -8.83 1.80
N LEU A 229 15.65 -7.59 2.29
CA LEU A 229 16.87 -6.94 2.74
C LEU A 229 17.48 -7.64 3.96
N SER A 230 16.65 -7.99 4.95
CA SER A 230 17.07 -8.61 6.21
C SER A 230 17.66 -10.02 6.02
N PHE A 231 17.01 -10.86 5.22
CA PHE A 231 17.46 -12.23 4.97
C PHE A 231 18.45 -12.34 3.81
N GLY A 232 18.58 -11.30 2.98
CA GLY A 232 19.29 -11.32 1.72
C GLY A 232 18.46 -11.93 0.60
N ALA A 233 18.56 -11.34 -0.59
CA ALA A 233 17.77 -11.69 -1.78
C ALA A 233 17.75 -13.21 -2.07
N ALA A 234 18.91 -13.87 -2.10
CA ALA A 234 18.99 -15.28 -2.46
C ALA A 234 18.25 -16.22 -1.49
N VAL A 235 18.31 -15.95 -0.18
CA VAL A 235 17.62 -16.77 0.84
C VAL A 235 16.12 -16.47 0.81
N PHE A 236 15.77 -15.19 0.73
CA PHE A 236 14.38 -14.74 0.66
C PHE A 236 13.69 -15.30 -0.58
N ASP A 237 14.23 -15.07 -1.78
CA ASP A 237 13.59 -15.44 -3.05
C ASP A 237 13.38 -16.97 -3.16
N ARG A 238 14.26 -17.79 -2.57
CA ARG A 238 14.13 -19.25 -2.52
C ARG A 238 13.10 -19.74 -1.50
N SER A 239 12.93 -19.02 -0.39
CA SER A 239 12.14 -19.49 0.76
C SER A 239 10.74 -18.87 0.81
N MET A 240 10.57 -17.68 0.24
CA MET A 240 9.34 -16.89 0.35
C MET A 240 8.21 -17.49 -0.46
N TRP A 241 8.48 -17.96 -1.68
CA TRP A 241 7.45 -18.33 -2.66
C TRP A 241 7.32 -19.84 -2.79
N ASP A 242 6.09 -20.32 -2.89
CA ASP A 242 5.80 -21.73 -3.17
C ASP A 242 5.92 -22.05 -4.68
N PHE A 243 5.57 -23.30 -5.05
CA PHE A 243 5.62 -23.74 -6.45
C PHE A 243 4.64 -23.00 -7.36
N SER A 244 3.63 -22.33 -6.81
CA SER A 244 2.72 -21.49 -7.57
C SER A 244 3.37 -20.19 -8.03
N MET A 245 4.57 -19.85 -7.53
CA MET A 245 5.30 -18.61 -7.83
C MET A 245 4.55 -17.32 -7.41
N PHE A 246 3.47 -17.46 -6.64
CA PHE A 246 2.57 -16.37 -6.27
C PHE A 246 2.20 -16.42 -4.79
N HIS A 247 2.04 -17.60 -4.20
CA HIS A 247 1.70 -17.71 -2.79
C HIS A 247 2.96 -17.77 -1.92
N PRO A 248 2.93 -17.15 -0.73
CA PRO A 248 3.97 -17.39 0.25
C PRO A 248 4.01 -18.85 0.68
N THR A 249 5.20 -19.39 0.94
CA THR A 249 5.33 -20.66 1.68
C THR A 249 4.86 -20.50 3.12
N ALA A 250 4.79 -21.60 3.87
CA ALA A 250 4.58 -21.55 5.32
C ALA A 250 5.63 -20.66 6.02
N TRP A 251 6.90 -20.69 5.58
CA TRP A 251 7.93 -19.79 6.11
C TRP A 251 7.63 -18.33 5.77
N GLY A 252 7.20 -18.05 4.52
CA GLY A 252 6.85 -16.70 4.09
C GLY A 252 5.69 -16.10 4.88
N HIS A 253 4.64 -16.89 5.15
CA HIS A 253 3.53 -16.46 6.01
C HIS A 253 3.95 -16.20 7.46
N GLU A 254 4.87 -16.99 8.02
CA GLU A 254 5.42 -16.72 9.35
C GLU A 254 6.17 -15.38 9.41
N GLN A 255 6.92 -15.03 8.36
CA GLN A 255 7.63 -13.75 8.28
C GLN A 255 6.66 -12.57 8.13
N LEU A 256 5.68 -12.67 7.24
CA LEU A 256 4.65 -11.63 7.07
C LEU A 256 3.82 -11.44 8.35
N ALA A 257 3.49 -12.54 9.05
CA ALA A 257 2.79 -12.46 10.33
C ALA A 257 3.63 -11.76 11.41
N ALA A 258 4.95 -11.90 11.39
CA ALA A 258 5.84 -11.18 12.31
C ALA A 258 5.82 -9.67 12.04
N GLU A 259 5.89 -9.25 10.77
CA GLU A 259 5.77 -7.83 10.38
C GLU A 259 4.40 -7.25 10.75
N ALA A 260 3.32 -7.97 10.45
CA ALA A 260 1.96 -7.57 10.81
C ALA A 260 1.76 -7.51 12.34
N HIS A 261 2.36 -8.42 13.10
CA HIS A 261 2.32 -8.42 14.56
C HIS A 261 3.06 -7.21 15.15
N ARG A 262 4.26 -6.90 14.63
CA ARG A 262 5.01 -5.70 15.03
C ARG A 262 4.17 -4.45 14.83
N LEU A 263 3.62 -4.26 13.62
CA LEU A 263 2.75 -3.13 13.31
C LEU A 263 1.51 -3.07 14.20
N SER A 264 0.83 -4.21 14.39
CA SER A 264 -0.40 -4.29 15.19
C SER A 264 -0.15 -3.93 16.65
N THR A 265 0.93 -4.42 17.24
CA THR A 265 1.26 -4.13 18.65
C THR A 265 1.73 -2.69 18.86
N GLU A 266 2.31 -2.03 17.85
CA GLU A 266 2.65 -0.61 17.90
C GLU A 266 1.40 0.28 17.84
N GLN A 267 0.45 -0.06 16.97
CA GLN A 267 -0.66 0.81 16.57
C GLN A 267 -1.98 0.55 17.33
N PHE A 268 -2.27 -0.67 17.78
CA PHE A 268 -3.48 -0.98 18.55
C PHE A 268 -3.20 -0.98 20.05
N PRO A 269 -3.70 -0.01 20.84
CA PRO A 269 -3.38 0.08 22.27
C PRO A 269 -3.78 -1.17 23.06
N GLY A 270 -4.93 -1.76 22.74
CA GLY A 270 -5.42 -3.00 23.38
C GLY A 270 -4.58 -4.24 23.06
N LEU A 271 -3.73 -4.18 22.03
CA LEU A 271 -2.82 -5.26 21.66
C LEU A 271 -1.39 -5.09 22.21
N LYS A 272 -1.08 -4.01 22.95
CA LYS A 272 0.20 -3.86 23.65
C LYS A 272 0.26 -4.81 24.84
N ALA A 273 1.31 -5.62 24.93
CA ALA A 273 1.47 -6.52 26.08
C ALA A 273 1.33 -5.67 27.35
N PRO A 274 0.55 -6.09 28.36
CA PRO A 274 0.57 -5.38 29.63
C PRO A 274 2.04 -5.30 30.03
N LYS A 275 2.59 -4.09 30.12
CA LYS A 275 3.95 -3.90 30.63
C LYS A 275 3.95 -4.64 31.95
N GLU A 276 4.70 -5.74 32.05
CA GLU A 276 4.89 -6.40 33.33
C GLU A 276 5.33 -5.30 34.28
N THR A 277 4.43 -4.94 35.20
CA THR A 277 4.73 -4.04 36.30
C THR A 277 5.73 -4.81 37.14
N LYS A 278 7.01 -4.73 36.75
CA LYS A 278 8.11 -5.20 37.58
C LYS A 278 7.88 -4.56 38.94
N GLY A 279 7.57 -5.40 39.93
CA GLY A 279 7.33 -4.98 41.31
C GLY A 279 8.43 -4.01 41.72
N GLY A 280 7.99 -2.82 42.16
CA GLY A 280 8.88 -1.71 42.43
C GLY A 280 9.88 -2.05 43.52
N TYR A 281 11.16 -1.83 43.23
CA TYR A 281 12.07 -1.28 44.22
C TYR A 281 12.09 0.23 44.03
N ALA A 282 11.49 0.93 44.99
CA ALA A 282 11.56 2.38 45.10
C ALA A 282 13.00 2.79 45.47
N ALA A 283 13.66 3.54 44.59
CA ALA A 283 14.81 4.36 44.95
C ALA A 283 14.46 5.80 44.57
N GLY A 284 14.43 6.66 45.59
CA GLY A 284 13.92 8.02 45.51
C GLY A 284 14.92 9.06 45.02
N ALA A 285 14.35 10.22 44.67
CA ALA A 285 14.89 11.59 44.64
C ALA A 285 16.11 11.86 43.71
N ALA A 286 16.25 12.99 43.00
CA ALA A 286 15.90 14.37 43.31
C ALA A 286 16.09 15.26 42.05
N GLY A 287 15.31 16.35 41.97
CA GLY A 287 15.80 17.70 41.66
C GLY A 287 16.13 18.12 40.21
N SER A 288 15.35 19.04 39.65
CA SER A 288 15.77 20.41 39.28
C SER A 288 14.99 21.02 38.10
N ALA A 289 14.71 22.31 38.24
CA ALA A 289 13.87 23.17 37.41
C ALA A 289 14.59 23.82 36.21
N GLY A 290 13.81 24.45 35.31
CA GLY A 290 14.21 25.73 34.70
C GLY A 290 13.93 25.94 33.20
N ALA A 291 13.34 27.12 32.90
CA ALA A 291 13.29 27.89 31.64
C ALA A 291 12.22 27.50 30.59
N THR A 292 11.11 28.24 30.41
CA THR A 292 10.85 29.60 29.87
C THR A 292 11.03 29.78 28.35
N GLY A 293 9.93 30.11 27.68
CA GLY A 293 9.86 31.15 26.64
C GLY A 293 9.80 30.68 25.18
N SER A 294 8.65 30.88 24.51
CA SER A 294 8.46 31.92 23.49
C SER A 294 7.23 31.64 22.64
N THR A 295 6.18 32.43 22.84
CA THR A 295 5.02 32.57 21.95
C THR A 295 5.37 33.57 20.86
N ASN A 296 5.37 33.14 19.60
CA ASN A 296 5.34 34.04 18.45
C ASN A 296 3.90 34.08 17.90
N GLU A 297 3.21 35.17 18.18
CA GLU A 297 2.07 35.63 17.39
C GLU A 297 2.63 36.33 16.15
N THR A 298 2.27 35.83 14.96
CA THR A 298 2.46 36.54 13.70
C THR A 298 1.11 36.99 13.18
N SER A 299 0.99 38.31 13.03
CA SER A 299 -0.15 39.01 12.47
C SER A 299 -0.37 38.65 11.00
N GLU A 300 -1.59 38.25 10.64
CA GLU A 300 -2.02 38.05 9.26
C GLU A 300 -2.23 39.40 8.56
N VAL A 301 -1.32 39.74 7.65
CA VAL A 301 -1.57 40.71 6.59
C VAL A 301 -2.07 39.93 5.38
N LYS A 302 -3.33 40.13 4.99
CA LYS A 302 -3.90 39.62 3.74
C LYS A 302 -3.27 40.33 2.54
N ILE A 303 -2.09 39.88 2.15
CA ILE A 303 -1.56 40.03 0.80
C ILE A 303 -2.02 38.79 0.03
N ASN A 304 -2.39 38.91 -1.24
CA ASN A 304 -2.58 37.77 -2.16
C ASN A 304 -1.23 37.03 -2.33
N GLY A 305 -0.80 36.37 -1.26
CA GLY A 305 0.52 35.80 -1.10
C GLY A 305 0.59 34.42 -1.71
N ASP A 306 1.75 34.16 -2.31
CA ASP A 306 2.21 32.84 -2.69
C ASP A 306 1.86 31.79 -1.63
N LYS A 307 0.84 30.99 -1.92
CA LYS A 307 0.37 29.91 -1.04
C LYS A 307 1.48 28.87 -0.96
N LYS A 308 2.25 28.92 0.13
CA LYS A 308 3.30 27.94 0.41
C LYS A 308 2.66 26.60 0.75
N LEU A 309 3.21 25.54 0.17
CA LEU A 309 2.86 24.15 0.41
C LEU A 309 4.10 23.41 0.91
N LYS A 310 3.91 22.44 1.79
CA LYS A 310 4.87 21.41 2.14
C LYS A 310 4.48 20.14 1.41
N VAL A 311 5.35 19.61 0.57
CA VAL A 311 5.14 18.34 -0.13
C VAL A 311 6.12 17.31 0.40
N HIS A 312 5.66 16.09 0.60
CA HIS A 312 6.50 14.96 0.97
C HIS A 312 6.97 14.25 -0.30
N ILE A 313 8.27 14.32 -0.58
CA ILE A 313 8.89 13.63 -1.71
C ILE A 313 9.30 12.25 -1.25
N ARG A 314 8.89 11.23 -2.01
CA ARG A 314 9.33 9.85 -1.85
C ARG A 314 9.85 9.35 -3.19
N ASN A 315 10.99 8.66 -3.22
CA ASN A 315 11.42 8.01 -4.46
C ASN A 315 10.63 6.72 -4.70
N VAL A 316 10.76 6.16 -5.90
CA VAL A 316 10.01 4.96 -6.31
C VAL A 316 10.24 3.75 -5.41
N LYS A 317 11.47 3.55 -4.94
CA LYS A 317 11.85 2.44 -4.05
C LYS A 317 11.40 2.65 -2.61
N GLY A 318 11.00 3.89 -2.26
CA GLY A 318 10.56 4.26 -0.93
C GLY A 318 11.64 4.32 0.15
N ASP A 319 12.91 4.14 -0.21
CA ASP A 319 14.07 4.22 0.69
C ASP A 319 14.54 5.66 0.93
N VAL A 320 14.12 6.61 0.09
CA VAL A 320 14.38 8.04 0.26
C VAL A 320 13.07 8.80 0.40
N ALA A 321 12.91 9.51 1.51
CA ALA A 321 11.78 10.42 1.75
C ALA A 321 12.23 11.72 2.43
N PHE A 322 11.76 12.88 1.94
CA PHE A 322 12.07 14.20 2.50
C PHE A 322 10.98 15.23 2.18
N GLU A 323 10.86 16.27 3.02
CA GLU A 323 9.88 17.35 2.82
C GLU A 323 10.49 18.47 1.97
N VAL A 324 9.74 19.02 1.01
CA VAL A 324 10.13 20.21 0.23
C VAL A 324 9.05 21.28 0.38
N THR A 325 9.46 22.52 0.64
CA THR A 325 8.53 23.66 0.64
C THR A 325 8.48 24.25 -0.75
N CYS A 326 7.29 24.33 -1.33
CA CYS A 326 7.04 24.88 -2.66
C CYS A 326 5.89 25.88 -2.62
N ASN A 327 5.58 26.49 -3.76
CA ASN A 327 4.43 27.39 -3.91
C ASN A 327 3.38 26.71 -4.79
N ALA A 328 2.10 26.83 -4.43
CA ALA A 328 0.98 26.27 -5.18
C ALA A 328 0.91 26.75 -6.64
N ASN A 329 1.46 27.94 -6.93
CA ASN A 329 1.56 28.53 -8.27
C ASN A 329 2.76 28.05 -9.09
N TRP A 330 3.67 27.24 -8.51
CA TRP A 330 4.78 26.67 -9.27
C TRP A 330 4.30 25.69 -10.32
N ASN A 331 5.08 25.50 -11.39
CA ASN A 331 4.98 24.34 -12.27
C ASN A 331 5.93 23.22 -11.82
N THR A 332 5.93 22.08 -12.53
CA THR A 332 6.80 20.95 -12.18
C THR A 332 8.28 21.24 -12.37
N SER A 333 8.68 22.12 -13.30
CA SER A 333 10.10 22.47 -13.48
C SER A 333 10.65 23.20 -12.25
N GLN A 334 9.91 24.16 -11.71
CA GLN A 334 10.27 24.87 -10.48
C GLN A 334 10.29 23.92 -9.27
N LEU A 335 9.30 23.04 -9.17
CA LEU A 335 9.31 21.99 -8.14
C LEU A 335 10.53 21.07 -8.28
N THR A 336 10.87 20.66 -9.50
CA THR A 336 12.03 19.79 -9.80
C THR A 336 13.31 20.42 -9.29
N GLN A 337 13.52 21.71 -9.58
CA GLN A 337 14.70 22.43 -9.10
C GLN A 337 14.77 22.41 -7.57
N ALA A 338 13.69 22.78 -6.88
CA ALA A 338 13.66 22.81 -5.42
C ALA A 338 13.87 21.41 -4.79
N VAL A 339 13.34 20.36 -5.43
CA VAL A 339 13.54 18.98 -5.00
C VAL A 339 14.99 18.57 -5.16
N LEU A 340 15.61 18.82 -6.32
CA LEU A 340 17.01 18.48 -6.58
C LEU A 340 17.98 19.25 -5.67
N GLU A 341 17.68 20.51 -5.33
CA GLU A 341 18.46 21.31 -4.39
C GLU A 341 18.40 20.77 -2.96
N LYS A 342 17.27 20.20 -2.54
CA LYS A 342 17.07 19.67 -1.18
C LYS A 342 17.35 18.18 -1.05
N ALA A 343 17.44 17.45 -2.16
CA ALA A 343 17.57 16.01 -2.18
C ALA A 343 18.89 15.54 -1.52
N PRO A 344 18.88 14.38 -0.82
CA PRO A 344 20.10 13.81 -0.28
C PRO A 344 21.07 13.39 -1.41
N SER A 345 22.35 13.27 -1.06
CA SER A 345 23.38 12.83 -2.01
C SER A 345 23.03 11.47 -2.62
N GLY A 346 23.20 11.34 -3.94
CA GLY A 346 22.90 10.12 -4.69
C GLY A 346 21.43 9.98 -5.13
N PHE A 347 20.56 10.94 -4.82
CA PHE A 347 19.15 10.90 -5.25
C PHE A 347 18.99 10.96 -6.78
N ALA A 348 19.71 11.88 -7.44
CA ALA A 348 19.74 12.00 -8.90
C ALA A 348 21.12 12.47 -9.35
N ASP A 349 21.62 11.94 -10.47
CA ASP A 349 22.83 12.43 -11.12
C ASP A 349 22.51 13.40 -12.27
N SER A 350 23.54 14.07 -12.78
CA SER A 350 23.41 15.04 -13.88
C SER A 350 22.93 14.44 -15.22
N SER A 351 22.98 13.11 -15.37
CA SER A 351 22.51 12.38 -16.55
C SER A 351 21.03 11.99 -16.44
N CYS A 352 20.39 12.22 -15.30
CA CYS A 352 19.00 11.90 -15.05
C CYS A 352 18.06 13.10 -15.22
N VAL A 353 16.78 12.80 -15.40
CA VAL A 353 15.64 13.70 -15.22
C VAL A 353 14.82 13.23 -14.04
N CYS A 354 14.28 14.17 -13.26
CA CYS A 354 13.35 13.90 -12.18
C CYS A 354 11.97 14.35 -12.63
N VAL A 355 11.00 13.43 -12.62
CA VAL A 355 9.59 13.69 -12.91
C VAL A 355 8.75 13.24 -11.72
N PHE A 356 7.60 13.88 -11.51
CA PHE A 356 6.76 13.62 -10.34
C PHE A 356 5.48 12.91 -10.73
N ALA A 357 5.11 11.88 -9.97
CA ALA A 357 3.81 11.24 -10.05
C ALA A 357 3.01 11.47 -8.77
N MET A 358 1.70 11.66 -8.92
CA MET A 358 0.73 11.77 -7.82
C MET A 358 -0.50 10.93 -8.19
N LYS A 359 -0.92 10.03 -7.29
CA LYS A 359 -2.11 9.17 -7.49
C LYS A 359 -2.09 8.35 -8.80
N GLY A 360 -0.90 7.97 -9.27
CA GLY A 360 -0.71 7.20 -10.50
C GLY A 360 -0.75 8.02 -11.80
N LYS A 361 -0.61 9.34 -11.70
CA LYS A 361 -0.48 10.25 -12.85
C LYS A 361 0.76 11.09 -12.71
N PHE A 362 1.53 11.23 -13.79
CA PHE A 362 2.61 12.20 -13.81
C PHE A 362 2.06 13.62 -13.87
N LEU A 363 2.72 14.53 -13.15
CA LEU A 363 2.41 15.94 -13.14
C LEU A 363 2.80 16.58 -14.47
N SER A 364 1.92 17.41 -15.02
CA SER A 364 2.14 18.15 -16.26
C SER A 364 3.13 19.30 -16.07
N GLU A 365 4.02 19.53 -17.05
CA GLU A 365 4.92 20.68 -17.04
C GLU A 365 4.23 22.02 -17.32
N SER A 366 3.05 22.00 -17.94
CA SER A 366 2.32 23.19 -18.36
C SER A 366 1.34 23.74 -17.32
N GLU A 367 1.07 22.99 -16.25
CA GLU A 367 0.08 23.36 -15.23
C GLU A 367 0.72 23.71 -13.89
N THR A 368 0.01 24.51 -13.09
CA THR A 368 0.46 24.81 -11.73
C THR A 368 0.16 23.64 -10.79
N LEU A 369 0.94 23.52 -9.71
CA LEU A 369 0.76 22.50 -8.68
C LEU A 369 -0.69 22.49 -8.14
N GLU A 370 -1.27 23.66 -7.89
CA GLU A 370 -2.66 23.78 -7.42
C GLU A 370 -3.68 23.23 -8.43
N LYS A 371 -3.53 23.54 -9.73
CA LYS A 371 -4.43 23.03 -10.78
C LYS A 371 -4.36 21.52 -10.91
N MET A 372 -3.18 20.95 -10.69
CA MET A 372 -2.98 19.51 -10.66
C MET A 372 -3.50 18.85 -9.37
N GLY A 373 -4.00 19.64 -8.41
CA GLY A 373 -4.56 19.14 -7.15
C GLY A 373 -3.50 18.82 -6.08
N VAL A 374 -2.29 19.35 -6.21
CA VAL A 374 -1.25 19.27 -5.17
C VAL A 374 -1.68 20.18 -4.01
N GLN A 375 -1.76 19.59 -2.81
CA GLN A 375 -2.18 20.28 -1.59
C GLN A 375 -1.07 20.22 -0.54
N ASP A 376 -1.20 21.02 0.51
CA ASP A 376 -0.27 20.98 1.64
C ASP A 376 -0.29 19.58 2.29
N GLY A 377 0.89 19.05 2.60
CA GLY A 377 1.09 17.71 3.13
C GLY A 377 0.94 16.57 2.12
N VAL A 378 0.77 16.84 0.82
CA VAL A 378 0.62 15.76 -0.17
C VAL A 378 1.94 15.03 -0.40
N GLN A 379 1.86 13.71 -0.58
CA GLN A 379 2.97 12.88 -1.03
C GLN A 379 3.10 12.92 -2.55
N LEU A 380 4.31 13.18 -3.05
CA LEU A 380 4.68 13.11 -4.46
C LEU A 380 5.76 12.06 -4.65
N ILE A 381 5.62 11.27 -5.71
CA ILE A 381 6.59 10.26 -6.08
C ILE A 381 7.57 10.83 -7.08
N ALA A 382 8.81 10.98 -6.66
CA ALA A 382 9.89 11.35 -7.55
C ALA A 382 10.42 10.12 -8.28
N VAL A 383 10.30 10.16 -9.60
CA VAL A 383 10.86 9.18 -10.51
C VAL A 383 12.09 9.80 -11.16
N VAL A 384 13.25 9.25 -10.84
CA VAL A 384 14.52 9.64 -11.44
C VAL A 384 14.84 8.64 -12.55
N LYS A 385 14.93 9.11 -13.79
CA LYS A 385 15.21 8.27 -14.96
C LYS A 385 16.30 8.89 -15.83
N PRO A 386 17.05 8.10 -16.63
CA PRO A 386 18.05 8.65 -17.55
C PRO A 386 17.42 9.65 -18.52
N LYS A 387 18.16 10.70 -18.88
CA LYS A 387 17.76 11.61 -19.97
C LYS A 387 17.59 10.79 -21.24
N SER A 388 16.39 10.83 -21.83
CA SER A 388 16.14 10.23 -23.13
C SER A 388 17.15 10.80 -24.12
N ALA A 389 17.77 9.93 -24.92
CA ALA A 389 18.62 10.40 -26.02
C ALA A 389 17.77 11.32 -26.92
N PRO A 390 18.32 12.47 -27.38
CA PRO A 390 17.63 13.28 -28.36
C PRO A 390 17.30 12.39 -29.57
N ARG A 391 16.01 12.32 -29.92
CA ARG A 391 15.51 11.51 -31.03
C ARG A 391 16.08 11.98 -32.37
#